data_AF-A0A1W9RN48-F1
#
_entry.id   AF-A0A1W9RN48-F1
#
_cell.length_a   1.000
_cell.length_b   1.000
_cell.length_c   1.000
_cell.angle_alpha   90.00
_cell.angle_beta   90.00
_cell.angle_gamma   90.00
#
_symmetry.space_group_name_H-M   'P 1'
#
loop_
_entity.id
_entity.type
_entity.pdbx_description
1 polymer ?
#
loop_
_entity_poly.entity_id
_entity_poly.type
_entity_poly.pdbx_seq_one_letter_code
_entity_poly.pdbx_strand_id
1 'polypeptide(L)'
;EDYFCGSYGFVAEDQYREYTTPYAGMPQVIKPDGLWNSQQRFGLYRWHIMDPIRFEKDLRVTIQALGWRSGGRYLPLQDDISSVAFWYQTEPHAPFPPLPAKDDLEIK
;
A
#
# COMPACT_ATOMS: atom_id res chain seq x y z
N GLU A 1 -1.39 6.97 4.74
CA GLU A 1 -1.33 8.00 3.67
C GLU A 1 0.04 8.65 3.56
N ASP A 2 0.65 9.02 4.69
CA ASP A 2 1.89 9.83 4.73
C ASP A 2 3.06 9.21 3.94
N TYR A 3 3.26 7.90 4.03
CA TYR A 3 4.32 7.20 3.27
C TYR A 3 4.18 7.41 1.74
N PHE A 4 2.96 7.57 1.26
CA PHE A 4 2.66 7.82 -0.15
C PHE A 4 2.65 9.32 -0.50
N CYS A 5 3.04 10.23 0.42
CA CYS A 5 2.90 11.68 0.24
C CYS A 5 1.45 12.17 0.12
N GLY A 6 0.51 11.44 0.72
CA GLY A 6 -0.83 11.95 1.01
C GLY A 6 -0.92 12.59 2.40
N SER A 7 -2.10 13.09 2.75
CA SER A 7 -2.42 13.60 4.08
C SER A 7 -3.92 13.50 4.34
N TYR A 8 -4.34 13.61 5.61
CA TYR A 8 -5.75 13.66 6.04
C TYR A 8 -6.60 12.50 5.46
N GLY A 9 -6.04 11.28 5.43
CA GLY A 9 -6.71 10.11 4.85
C GLY A 9 -7.08 10.24 3.36
N PHE A 10 -6.35 11.06 2.60
CA PHE A 10 -6.57 11.35 1.18
C PHE A 10 -7.89 12.06 0.87
N VAL A 11 -8.46 12.78 1.84
CA VAL A 11 -9.75 13.47 1.67
C VAL A 11 -9.56 14.97 1.50
N ALA A 12 -10.25 15.53 0.50
CA ALA A 12 -10.47 16.96 0.36
C ALA A 12 -11.88 17.23 -0.19
N GLU A 13 -12.55 18.25 0.35
CA GLU A 13 -13.94 18.60 0.01
C GLU A 13 -14.90 17.41 0.20
N ASP A 14 -14.78 16.71 1.34
CA ASP A 14 -15.61 15.56 1.72
C ASP A 14 -15.60 14.40 0.71
N GLN A 15 -14.52 14.26 -0.06
CA GLN A 15 -14.32 13.16 -1.00
C GLN A 15 -12.88 12.67 -0.99
N TYR A 16 -12.67 11.37 -1.21
CA TYR A 16 -11.35 10.86 -1.59
C TYR A 16 -10.90 11.54 -2.88
N ARG A 17 -9.65 12.05 -2.87
CA ARG A 17 -9.03 12.71 -4.01
C ARG A 17 -7.85 11.92 -4.52
N GLU A 18 -7.98 11.41 -5.74
CA GLU A 18 -6.89 10.86 -6.50
C GLU A 18 -5.81 11.91 -6.76
N TYR A 19 -4.56 11.47 -6.78
CA TYR A 19 -3.44 12.31 -7.21
C TYR A 19 -2.38 11.43 -7.88
N THR A 20 -1.56 12.07 -8.71
CA THR A 20 -0.50 11.42 -9.47
C THR A 20 0.67 12.38 -9.58
N THR A 21 1.85 11.90 -9.21
CA THR A 21 3.13 12.59 -9.38
C THR A 21 4.14 11.62 -9.99
N PRO A 22 5.33 12.06 -10.44
CA PRO A 22 6.33 11.13 -10.96
C PRO A 22 6.74 10.01 -9.99
N TYR A 23 6.68 10.25 -8.68
CA TYR A 23 7.25 9.34 -7.68
C TYR A 23 6.27 8.82 -6.64
N ALA A 24 5.06 9.38 -6.52
CA ALA A 24 4.04 8.85 -5.62
C ALA A 24 2.63 9.19 -6.10
N GLY A 25 1.64 8.39 -5.72
CA GLY A 25 0.26 8.62 -6.16
C GLY A 25 -0.76 7.70 -5.51
N MET A 26 -2.02 8.14 -5.60
CA MET A 26 -3.22 7.33 -5.43
C MET A 26 -4.08 7.43 -6.69
N PRO A 27 -3.67 6.79 -7.81
CA PRO A 27 -4.36 6.95 -9.09
C PRO A 27 -5.70 6.21 -9.17
N GLN A 28 -5.96 5.26 -8.27
CA GLN A 28 -7.18 4.46 -8.29
C GLN A 28 -7.90 4.59 -6.95
N VAL A 29 -9.14 5.06 -7.01
CA VAL A 29 -10.11 4.99 -5.91
C VAL A 29 -11.37 4.33 -6.45
N ILE A 30 -11.63 3.09 -6.06
CA ILE A 30 -12.90 2.43 -6.38
C ILE A 30 -13.85 2.76 -5.23
N LYS A 31 -14.76 3.68 -5.48
CA LYS A 31 -15.75 4.14 -4.49
C LYS A 31 -16.90 3.15 -4.42
N PRO A 32 -17.16 2.54 -3.26
CA PRO A 32 -18.48 1.99 -2.97
C PRO A 32 -19.42 3.12 -2.47
N ASP A 33 -20.59 2.77 -1.92
CA ASP A 33 -21.55 3.76 -1.43
C ASP A 33 -21.00 4.53 -0.20
N GLY A 34 -20.43 5.72 -0.44
CA GLY A 34 -20.11 6.73 0.58
C GLY A 34 -18.63 6.93 0.92
N LEU A 35 -18.39 7.89 1.82
CA LEU A 35 -17.07 8.23 2.38
C LEU A 35 -16.89 7.49 3.72
N TRP A 36 -15.69 6.99 4.00
CA TRP A 36 -15.29 6.28 5.24
C TRP A 36 -16.00 4.95 5.56
N ASN A 37 -17.22 4.73 5.08
CA ASN A 37 -18.11 3.67 5.58
C ASN A 37 -18.30 2.49 4.62
N SER A 38 -17.53 2.36 3.55
CA SER A 38 -17.71 1.23 2.65
C SER A 38 -16.42 0.83 1.94
N GLN A 39 -16.26 -0.49 1.73
CA GLN A 39 -15.23 -1.25 1.01
C GLN A 39 -14.21 -0.41 0.22
N GLN A 40 -13.32 0.29 0.93
CA GLN A 40 -12.35 1.21 0.34
C GLN A 40 -11.35 0.38 -0.45
N ARG A 41 -11.20 0.64 -1.75
CA ARG A 41 -10.18 -0.02 -2.57
C ARG A 41 -9.35 1.06 -3.24
N PHE A 42 -8.10 1.16 -2.82
CA PHE A 42 -7.16 2.15 -3.30
C PHE A 42 -6.00 1.47 -4.02
N GLY A 43 -5.61 2.03 -5.16
CA GLY A 43 -4.30 1.76 -5.77
C GLY A 43 -3.35 2.85 -5.35
N LEU A 44 -2.19 2.48 -4.79
CA LEU A 44 -1.15 3.38 -4.31
C LEU A 44 0.20 3.00 -4.90
N TYR A 45 1.05 3.99 -5.17
CA TYR A 45 2.45 3.73 -5.55
C TYR A 45 3.41 4.71 -4.91
N ARG A 46 4.65 4.25 -4.70
CA ARG A 46 5.81 5.04 -4.27
C ARG A 46 7.07 4.52 -4.97
N TRP A 47 7.76 5.41 -5.68
CA TRP A 47 9.03 5.15 -6.35
C TRP A 47 10.15 5.88 -5.63
N HIS A 48 11.11 5.13 -5.12
CA HIS A 48 12.31 5.66 -4.47
C HIS A 48 13.45 5.87 -5.49
N ILE A 49 13.21 6.71 -6.51
CA ILE A 49 14.21 6.99 -7.56
C ILE A 49 15.25 8.00 -7.06
N MET A 50 14.78 9.14 -6.55
CA MET A 50 15.65 10.22 -6.06
C MET A 50 16.12 9.95 -4.62
N ASP A 51 15.40 9.09 -3.90
CA ASP A 51 15.55 8.78 -2.48
C ASP A 51 15.63 7.25 -2.23
N PRO A 52 16.58 6.51 -2.84
CA PRO A 52 16.63 5.06 -2.73
C PRO A 52 16.95 4.61 -1.30
N ILE A 53 16.22 3.57 -0.86
CA ILE A 53 16.50 2.87 0.41
C ILE A 53 17.68 1.93 0.18
N ARG A 54 18.83 2.25 0.77
CA ARG A 54 20.07 1.48 0.63
C ARG A 54 20.21 0.46 1.75
N PHE A 55 20.81 -0.69 1.43
CA PHE A 55 21.14 -1.75 2.38
C PHE A 55 22.46 -2.41 1.97
N GLU A 56 23.17 -2.98 2.95
CA GLU A 56 24.44 -3.69 2.72
C GLU A 56 24.29 -5.21 2.86
N LYS A 57 23.42 -5.68 3.76
CA LYS A 57 23.28 -7.11 4.09
C LYS A 57 21.88 -7.66 3.89
N ASP A 58 20.87 -7.00 4.47
CA ASP A 58 19.47 -7.43 4.42
C ASP A 58 18.57 -6.19 4.36
N LEU A 59 17.41 -6.34 3.72
CA LEU A 59 16.36 -5.34 3.64
C LEU A 59 15.01 -6.00 3.94
N ARG A 60 14.38 -5.58 5.02
CA ARG A 60 13.00 -5.91 5.34
C ARG A 60 12.17 -4.63 5.44
N VAL A 61 11.20 -4.50 4.55
CA VAL A 61 10.20 -3.42 4.59
C VAL A 61 8.89 -3.99 5.12
N THR A 62 8.27 -3.31 6.08
CA THR A 62 6.97 -3.71 6.65
C THR A 62 6.05 -2.51 6.65
N ILE A 63 4.87 -2.65 6.05
CA ILE A 63 3.79 -1.67 6.13
C ILE A 63 2.72 -2.26 7.06
N GLN A 64 2.34 -1.49 8.08
CA GLN A 64 1.33 -1.93 9.04
C GLN A 64 -0.07 -1.57 8.52
N ALA A 65 -0.98 -2.53 8.54
CA ALA A 65 -2.41 -2.30 8.35
C ALA A 65 -3.06 -2.11 9.72
N LEU A 66 -3.01 -0.89 10.26
CA LEU A 66 -3.63 -0.53 11.54
C LEU A 66 -4.74 0.49 11.30
N GLY A 67 -5.78 0.44 12.11
CA GLY A 67 -6.86 1.40 12.03
C GLY A 67 -7.85 1.32 13.16
N TRP A 68 -8.74 2.30 13.18
CA TRP A 68 -9.82 2.39 14.16
C TRP A 68 -10.94 1.41 13.82
N ARG A 69 -11.34 0.60 14.80
CA ARG A 69 -12.55 -0.22 14.77
C ARG A 69 -13.61 0.38 15.68
N SER A 70 -14.82 -0.16 15.59
CA SER A 70 -15.92 0.17 16.50
C SER A 70 -15.51 0.09 17.96
N GLY A 71 -16.00 1.06 18.75
CA GLY A 71 -15.68 1.21 20.18
C GLY A 71 -14.34 1.86 20.48
N GLY A 72 -13.77 2.64 19.54
CA GLY A 72 -12.54 3.42 19.79
C GLY A 72 -11.29 2.56 19.96
N ARG A 73 -11.25 1.38 19.32
CA ARG A 73 -10.12 0.45 19.42
C ARG A 73 -9.20 0.62 18.22
N TYR A 74 -7.91 0.80 18.46
CA TYR A 74 -6.89 0.86 17.42
C TYR A 74 -6.15 -0.49 17.35
N LEU A 75 -6.39 -1.25 16.29
CA LEU A 75 -5.94 -2.64 16.16
C LEU A 75 -5.49 -2.94 14.72
N PRO A 76 -4.75 -4.05 14.50
CA PRO A 76 -4.55 -4.59 13.18
C PRO A 76 -5.87 -4.77 12.43
N LEU A 77 -5.93 -4.25 11.22
CA LEU A 77 -7.03 -4.42 10.29
C LEU A 77 -6.95 -5.80 9.61
N GLN A 78 -8.04 -6.20 8.98
CA GLN A 78 -8.13 -7.42 8.18
C GLN A 78 -8.37 -7.03 6.72
N ASP A 79 -7.55 -6.10 6.23
CA ASP A 79 -7.64 -5.61 4.86
C ASP A 79 -7.01 -6.64 3.92
N ASP A 80 -7.59 -6.76 2.72
CA ASP A 80 -6.98 -7.51 1.64
C ASP A 80 -5.93 -6.61 0.95
N ILE A 81 -4.66 -6.98 1.09
CA ILE A 81 -3.52 -6.18 0.62
C ILE A 81 -2.63 -7.06 -0.25
N SER A 82 -2.47 -6.62 -1.49
CA SER A 82 -1.42 -7.10 -2.39
C SER A 82 -0.41 -5.99 -2.66
N SER A 83 0.85 -6.35 -2.86
CA SER A 83 1.91 -5.39 -3.18
C SER A 83 2.98 -6.02 -4.05
N VAL A 84 3.69 -5.16 -4.79
CA VAL A 84 4.87 -5.53 -5.57
C VAL A 84 6.00 -4.59 -5.16
N ALA A 85 7.19 -5.13 -4.92
CA ALA A 85 8.38 -4.37 -4.61
C ALA A 85 9.41 -4.52 -5.73
N PHE A 86 10.09 -3.42 -6.05
CA PHE A 86 11.19 -3.39 -7.02
C PHE A 86 12.45 -2.94 -6.29
N TRP A 87 13.54 -3.66 -6.48
CA TRP A 87 14.84 -3.31 -5.91
C TRP A 87 15.97 -3.83 -6.78
N TYR A 88 17.18 -3.34 -6.50
CA TYR A 88 18.42 -3.83 -7.08
C TYR A 88 19.28 -4.40 -5.96
N GLN A 89 19.95 -5.51 -6.25
CA GLN A 89 20.92 -6.14 -5.35
C GLN A 89 22.02 -6.79 -6.17
N THR A 90 23.20 -6.96 -5.57
CA THR A 90 24.32 -7.68 -6.19
C THR A 90 24.09 -9.19 -6.07
N GLU A 91 24.51 -9.94 -7.09
CA GLU A 91 24.48 -11.41 -7.06
C GLU A 91 25.64 -12.01 -6.25
N PRO A 92 25.46 -13.19 -5.64
CA PRO A 92 24.26 -14.03 -5.66
C PRO A 92 23.22 -13.57 -4.63
N HIS A 93 21.93 -13.65 -4.97
CA HIS A 93 20.85 -13.44 -4.02
C HIS A 93 20.20 -14.73 -3.50
N ALA A 94 19.47 -14.62 -2.39
CA ALA A 94 18.63 -15.70 -1.89
C ALA A 94 17.54 -16.07 -2.91
N PRO A 95 17.20 -17.35 -3.11
CA PRO A 95 16.15 -17.74 -4.04
C PRO A 95 14.80 -17.11 -3.63
N PHE A 96 13.99 -16.74 -4.62
CA PHE A 96 12.66 -16.20 -4.37
C PHE A 96 11.69 -17.29 -3.93
N PRO A 97 10.72 -16.97 -3.05
CA PRO A 97 9.58 -17.85 -2.82
C PRO A 97 8.84 -18.13 -4.14
N PRO A 98 8.21 -19.31 -4.28
CA PRO A 98 7.38 -19.59 -5.44
C PRO A 98 6.19 -18.63 -5.50
N LEU A 99 5.75 -18.31 -6.72
CA LEU A 99 4.50 -17.59 -6.91
C LEU A 99 3.33 -18.45 -6.39
N PRO A 100 2.36 -17.89 -5.63
CA PRO A 100 1.16 -18.62 -5.24
C PRO A 100 0.38 -19.15 -6.44
N ALA A 101 -0.41 -20.21 -6.25
CA ALA A 101 -1.23 -20.75 -7.32
C ALA A 101 -2.36 -19.78 -7.68
N LYS A 102 -2.96 -19.93 -8.87
CA LYS A 102 -4.04 -19.06 -9.35
C LYS A 102 -5.18 -18.90 -8.33
N ASP A 103 -5.59 -20.01 -7.71
CA ASP A 103 -6.74 -20.02 -6.78
C ASP A 103 -6.39 -19.36 -5.42
N ASP A 104 -5.11 -19.31 -5.06
CA ASP A 104 -4.63 -18.59 -3.87
C ASP A 104 -4.59 -17.07 -4.09
N LEU A 105 -4.59 -16.62 -5.35
CA LEU A 105 -4.55 -15.21 -5.75
C LEU A 105 -5.96 -14.63 -6.01
N GLU A 106 -7.01 -15.43 -5.87
CA GLU A 106 -8.39 -14.99 -6.08
C GLU A 106 -8.87 -14.13 -4.90
N ILE A 107 -9.30 -12.89 -5.19
CA ILE A 107 -9.92 -11.98 -4.22
C ILE A 107 -11.39 -12.39 -4.05
N LYS A 108 -11.81 -12.66 -2.81
CA LYS A 108 -13.18 -13.06 -2.45
C LYS A 108 -14.07 -11.89 -2.06
#